data_AF-A0AAU4LHU7-F1
#
_entry.id   AF-A0AAU4LHU7-F1
#
_cell.length_a   1.000
_cell.length_b   1.000
_cell.length_c   1.000
_cell.angle_alpha   90.00
_cell.angle_beta   90.00
_cell.angle_gamma   90.00
#
_symmetry.space_group_name_H-M   'P 1'
#
loop_
_entity.id
_entity.type
_entity.pdbx_description
1 polymer ?
#
loop_
_entity_poly.entity_id
_entity_poly.type
_entity_poly.pdbx_seq_one_letter_code
_entity_poly.pdbx_strand_id
1 'polypeptide(L)'
;MGRKRVGASLFTAFLALLIATAIPGASSWADPTATCKADRPGLGADLLRCWSDAAKAGGGRTVVVTLHQPLRLDVAAKDLQLVRHKKAFKSGELVVTLPPKSESGAGGTVLLVLAGHRIVGGDSVITQLDSGTVAALKKADACDALCNKAASGTVRGSELIKAKLAADRYAVITPETESSGPYWVLVALTAALAALILVFAWAVRRSKGPKATAYNSHPPVLPTGGRAAAPAPLPHPPRRARRPVVVPGGPLRSAVVRTELHPQGYVELDHCLHRATWADDDRSPSALGCLVDVAEQESGVLLAFPSASRETRSSHAK
;
A
#
# COMPACT_ATOMS: atom_id res chain seq x y z
N MET A 1 -45.59 -23.50 36.75
CA MET A 1 -44.82 -22.29 36.39
C MET A 1 -43.50 -22.71 35.75
N GLY A 2 -43.44 -22.76 34.41
CA GLY A 2 -42.24 -23.19 33.66
C GLY A 2 -41.61 -22.02 32.92
N ARG A 3 -40.40 -21.61 33.32
CA ARG A 3 -39.60 -20.59 32.62
C ARG A 3 -38.97 -21.21 31.37
N LYS A 4 -39.50 -20.88 30.19
CA LYS A 4 -38.92 -21.24 28.89
C LYS A 4 -37.62 -20.45 28.68
N ARG A 5 -36.49 -21.16 28.58
CA ARG A 5 -35.19 -20.62 28.14
C ARG A 5 -35.21 -20.50 26.61
N VAL A 6 -35.68 -19.37 26.09
CA VAL A 6 -35.56 -18.98 24.69
C VAL A 6 -34.62 -17.78 24.65
N GLY A 7 -33.37 -17.95 24.21
CA GLY A 7 -32.46 -16.80 24.17
C GLY A 7 -31.06 -17.06 23.61
N ALA A 8 -30.57 -18.30 23.61
CA ALA A 8 -29.18 -18.55 23.18
C ALA A 8 -29.02 -18.88 21.68
N SER A 9 -30.10 -19.25 20.97
CA SER A 9 -29.97 -19.86 19.64
C SER A 9 -30.11 -18.89 18.46
N LEU A 10 -30.67 -17.70 18.65
CA LEU A 10 -30.85 -16.70 17.58
C LEU A 10 -29.61 -15.82 17.36
N PHE A 11 -28.74 -15.71 18.36
CA PHE A 11 -27.57 -14.83 18.31
C PHE A 11 -26.42 -15.43 17.47
N THR A 12 -26.26 -16.75 17.49
CA THR A 12 -25.23 -17.46 16.71
C THR A 12 -25.55 -17.50 15.21
N ALA A 13 -26.82 -17.58 14.83
CA ALA A 13 -27.23 -17.59 13.42
C ALA A 13 -26.98 -16.23 12.73
N PHE A 14 -27.18 -15.13 13.44
CA PHE A 14 -26.94 -13.79 12.90
C PHE A 14 -25.45 -13.46 12.75
N LEU A 15 -24.60 -13.98 13.65
CA LEU A 15 -23.16 -13.78 13.59
C LEU A 15 -22.50 -14.56 12.43
N ALA A 16 -23.00 -15.76 12.12
CA ALA A 16 -22.49 -16.55 10.98
C ALA A 16 -22.87 -15.95 9.62
N LEU A 17 -24.04 -15.32 9.49
CA LEU A 17 -24.48 -14.70 8.25
C LEU A 17 -23.70 -13.42 7.91
N LEU A 18 -23.22 -12.68 8.92
CA LEU A 18 -22.40 -11.48 8.74
C LEU A 18 -20.95 -11.78 8.28
N ILE A 19 -20.43 -12.98 8.56
CA ILE A 19 -19.07 -13.36 8.17
C ILE A 19 -19.02 -13.80 6.69
N ALA A 20 -20.12 -14.33 6.14
CA ALA A 20 -20.15 -14.86 4.77
C ALA A 20 -20.21 -13.77 3.67
N THR A 21 -20.63 -12.54 3.98
CA THR A 21 -20.74 -11.46 2.98
C THR A 21 -19.51 -10.56 2.88
N ALA A 22 -18.44 -10.85 3.62
CA ALA A 22 -17.25 -10.01 3.70
C ALA A 22 -16.02 -10.63 3.05
N ILE A 23 -16.19 -11.50 2.04
CA ILE A 23 -15.07 -11.91 1.18
C ILE A 23 -15.03 -10.90 0.02
N PRO A 24 -14.18 -9.86 0.06
CA PRO A 24 -13.95 -9.01 -1.10
C PRO A 24 -13.44 -9.92 -2.22
N GLY A 25 -14.25 -10.09 -3.26
CA GLY A 25 -13.84 -10.81 -4.45
C GLY A 25 -12.54 -10.20 -4.96
N ALA A 26 -11.49 -11.01 -5.07
CA ALA A 26 -10.22 -10.61 -5.66
C ALA A 26 -10.45 -10.29 -7.14
N SER A 27 -10.86 -9.06 -7.42
CA SER A 27 -10.91 -8.53 -8.76
C SER A 27 -9.46 -8.39 -9.24
N SER A 28 -9.06 -9.21 -10.21
CA SER A 28 -7.79 -9.07 -10.92
C SER A 28 -7.83 -7.79 -11.75
N TRP A 29 -7.21 -6.72 -11.26
CA TRP A 29 -7.15 -5.46 -12.00
C TRP A 29 -6.01 -5.58 -13.00
N ALA A 30 -6.33 -5.86 -14.27
CA ALA A 30 -5.38 -5.66 -15.34
C ALA A 30 -5.00 -4.18 -15.36
N ASP A 31 -3.71 -3.87 -15.20
CA ASP A 31 -3.18 -2.52 -15.27
C ASP A 31 -3.41 -1.98 -16.70
N PRO A 32 -4.35 -1.04 -16.91
CA PRO A 32 -4.66 -0.54 -18.25
C PRO A 32 -3.48 0.25 -18.84
N THR A 33 -2.47 0.60 -18.04
CA THR A 33 -1.27 1.27 -18.54
C THR A 33 -0.29 0.29 -19.19
N ALA A 34 -0.35 -1.00 -18.84
CA ALA A 34 0.52 -2.03 -19.41
C ALA A 34 0.34 -2.21 -20.93
N THR A 35 -0.81 -1.81 -21.48
CA THR A 35 -1.09 -1.85 -22.92
C THR A 35 -0.61 -0.62 -23.68
N CYS A 36 -0.48 0.53 -23.02
CA CYS A 36 0.04 1.75 -23.63
C CYS A 36 1.57 1.80 -23.51
N LYS A 37 2.26 0.90 -24.21
CA LYS A 37 3.72 0.92 -24.27
C LYS A 37 4.19 2.00 -25.21
N ALA A 38 5.07 2.85 -24.70
CA ALA A 38 5.87 3.72 -25.53
C ALA A 38 7.00 2.87 -26.14
N ASP A 39 6.77 2.30 -27.33
CA ASP A 39 7.84 1.60 -28.07
C ASP A 39 8.99 2.54 -28.45
N ARG A 40 8.79 3.86 -28.28
CA ARG A 40 9.77 4.92 -28.50
C ARG A 40 9.81 5.90 -27.31
N PRO A 41 10.97 6.50 -26.99
CA PRO A 41 11.17 7.33 -25.80
C PRO A 41 10.58 8.76 -25.89
N GLY A 42 9.38 8.92 -26.45
CA GLY A 42 8.79 10.24 -26.62
C GLY A 42 7.26 10.27 -26.65
N LEU A 43 6.74 11.48 -26.47
CA LEU A 43 5.32 11.79 -26.44
C LEU A 43 4.85 12.08 -27.88
N GLY A 44 4.28 11.06 -28.51
CA GLY A 44 3.56 11.17 -29.77
C GLY A 44 2.04 11.24 -29.59
N ALA A 45 1.33 11.55 -30.68
CA ALA A 45 -0.14 11.60 -30.70
C ALA A 45 -0.78 10.23 -30.38
N ASP A 46 -0.18 9.13 -30.82
CA ASP A 46 -0.69 7.78 -30.57
C ASP A 46 -0.64 7.38 -29.10
N LEU A 47 0.47 7.69 -28.42
CA LEU A 47 0.63 7.39 -27.00
C LEU A 47 -0.35 8.21 -26.15
N LEU A 48 -0.50 9.51 -26.47
CA LEU A 48 -1.45 10.38 -25.79
C LEU A 48 -2.90 9.92 -26.01
N ARG A 49 -3.23 9.48 -27.22
CA ARG A 49 -4.52 8.86 -27.54
C ARG A 49 -4.74 7.58 -26.73
N CYS A 50 -3.77 6.69 -26.67
CA CYS A 50 -3.86 5.44 -25.89
C CYS A 50 -4.21 5.72 -24.42
N TRP A 51 -3.48 6.62 -23.76
CA TRP A 51 -3.78 6.98 -22.36
C TRP A 51 -5.14 7.67 -22.21
N SER A 52 -5.54 8.52 -23.17
CA SER A 52 -6.85 9.17 -23.15
C SER A 52 -8.00 8.17 -23.30
N ASP A 53 -7.82 7.14 -24.12
CA ASP A 53 -8.84 6.11 -24.33
C ASP A 53 -8.89 5.14 -23.14
N ALA A 54 -7.73 4.80 -22.55
CA ALA A 54 -7.64 4.02 -21.32
C ALA A 54 -8.36 4.71 -20.14
N ALA A 55 -8.20 6.05 -20.01
CA ALA A 55 -8.90 6.85 -19.01
C ALA A 55 -10.43 6.77 -19.18
N LYS A 56 -10.93 6.98 -20.41
CA LYS A 56 -12.36 6.92 -20.72
C LYS A 56 -12.99 5.54 -20.53
N ALA A 57 -12.29 4.48 -20.97
CA ALA A 57 -12.81 3.11 -20.93
C ALA A 57 -12.92 2.58 -19.49
N GLY A 58 -12.14 3.16 -18.57
CA GLY A 58 -12.01 2.69 -17.20
C GLY A 58 -13.20 2.93 -16.28
N GLY A 59 -14.26 3.62 -16.71
CA GLY A 59 -15.42 3.90 -15.85
C GLY A 59 -15.08 4.70 -14.58
N GLY A 60 -14.11 5.62 -14.67
CA GLY A 60 -13.57 6.36 -13.52
C GLY A 60 -12.25 5.80 -12.97
N ARG A 61 -11.62 4.85 -13.66
CA ARG A 61 -10.26 4.39 -13.29
C ARG A 61 -9.21 5.44 -13.57
N THR A 62 -8.31 5.59 -12.63
CA THR A 62 -7.15 6.46 -12.71
C THR A 62 -6.02 5.78 -13.48
N VAL A 63 -5.58 6.41 -14.57
CA VAL A 63 -4.36 6.12 -15.31
C VAL A 63 -3.20 6.79 -14.60
N VAL A 64 -2.25 5.99 -14.09
CA VAL A 64 -1.05 6.50 -13.42
C VAL A 64 0.16 6.35 -14.34
N VAL A 65 0.80 7.46 -14.71
CA VAL A 65 2.00 7.48 -15.54
C VAL A 65 3.19 7.92 -14.71
N THR A 66 4.20 7.06 -14.55
CA THR A 66 5.43 7.40 -13.82
C THR A 66 6.58 7.70 -14.80
N LEU A 67 7.11 8.91 -14.74
CA LEU A 67 8.17 9.40 -15.62
C LEU A 67 9.54 9.13 -15.00
N HIS A 68 10.11 7.96 -15.27
CA HIS A 68 11.47 7.62 -14.80
C HIS A 68 12.59 8.23 -15.64
N GLN A 69 12.27 8.65 -16.86
CA GLN A 69 13.22 9.24 -17.80
C GLN A 69 12.59 10.49 -18.44
N PRO A 70 13.42 11.43 -18.92
CA PRO A 70 12.92 12.61 -19.61
C PRO A 70 12.15 12.19 -20.87
N LEU A 71 10.87 12.57 -20.94
CA LEU A 71 10.03 12.26 -22.08
C LEU A 71 10.14 13.38 -23.11
N ARG A 72 10.64 13.06 -24.30
CA ARG A 72 10.77 14.02 -25.41
C ARG A 72 9.42 14.29 -26.05
N LEU A 73 9.31 15.38 -26.79
CA LEU A 73 8.15 15.66 -27.63
C LEU A 73 8.49 15.20 -29.06
N ASP A 74 7.86 14.13 -29.55
CA ASP A 74 8.21 13.52 -30.84
C ASP A 74 7.56 14.22 -32.03
N VAL A 75 6.47 14.93 -31.77
CA VAL A 75 5.71 15.71 -32.77
C VAL A 75 5.50 17.12 -32.25
N ALA A 76 5.22 18.08 -33.12
CA ALA A 76 4.90 19.42 -32.66
C ALA A 76 3.64 19.39 -31.77
N ALA A 77 3.59 20.23 -30.73
CA ALA A 77 2.47 20.23 -29.78
C ALA A 77 1.09 20.45 -30.43
N LYS A 78 1.04 21.16 -31.57
CA LYS A 78 -0.17 21.33 -32.38
C LYS A 78 -0.72 20.01 -32.95
N ASP A 79 0.14 19.03 -33.19
CA ASP A 79 -0.20 17.74 -33.81
C ASP A 79 -0.61 16.69 -32.75
N LEU A 80 -0.42 16.98 -31.45
CA LEU A 80 -0.87 16.14 -30.34
C LEU A 80 -2.39 16.16 -30.12
N GLN A 81 -3.14 17.00 -30.85
CA GLN A 81 -4.60 17.10 -30.74
C GLN A 81 -5.10 17.33 -29.29
N LEU A 82 -4.38 18.14 -28.52
CA LEU A 82 -4.59 18.37 -27.07
C LEU A 82 -6.05 18.66 -26.69
N VAL A 83 -6.79 19.38 -27.53
CA VAL A 83 -8.22 19.69 -27.35
C VAL A 83 -9.07 18.42 -27.17
N ARG A 84 -8.77 17.36 -27.91
CA ARG A 84 -9.53 16.10 -27.87
C ARG A 84 -9.30 15.31 -26.58
N HIS A 85 -8.10 15.41 -26.01
CA HIS A 85 -7.68 14.61 -24.87
C HIS A 85 -7.90 15.32 -23.53
N LYS A 86 -7.96 16.66 -23.54
CA LYS A 86 -8.16 17.48 -22.35
C LYS A 86 -9.30 17.02 -21.45
N LYS A 87 -10.47 16.70 -22.01
CA LYS A 87 -11.64 16.31 -21.21
C LYS A 87 -11.39 15.02 -20.43
N ALA A 88 -10.66 14.07 -21.03
CA ALA A 88 -10.31 12.81 -20.37
C ALA A 88 -9.28 13.02 -19.25
N PHE A 89 -8.36 13.98 -19.39
CA PHE A 89 -7.33 14.18 -18.37
C PHE A 89 -7.75 15.13 -17.24
N LYS A 90 -8.62 16.12 -17.52
CA LYS A 90 -9.13 17.06 -16.51
C LYS A 90 -10.05 16.42 -15.47
N SER A 91 -10.69 15.29 -15.73
CA SER A 91 -11.58 14.61 -14.77
C SER A 91 -10.84 13.90 -13.63
N GLY A 92 -9.52 14.07 -13.49
CA GLY A 92 -8.71 13.40 -12.47
C GLY A 92 -8.30 11.98 -12.85
N GLU A 93 -8.66 11.54 -14.06
CA GLU A 93 -8.35 10.19 -14.55
C GLU A 93 -6.89 10.04 -14.96
N LEU A 94 -6.10 11.12 -15.12
CA LEU A 94 -4.66 11.03 -15.36
C LEU A 94 -3.88 11.59 -14.17
N VAL A 95 -3.09 10.72 -13.55
CA VAL A 95 -2.11 11.05 -12.52
C VAL A 95 -0.72 10.90 -13.11
N VAL A 96 0.08 11.96 -13.09
CA VAL A 96 1.47 11.90 -13.54
C VAL A 96 2.39 11.98 -12.32
N THR A 97 3.27 11.00 -12.20
CA THR A 97 4.27 10.90 -11.14
C THR A 97 5.66 11.17 -11.70
N LEU A 98 6.34 12.18 -11.17
CA LEU A 98 7.75 12.48 -11.47
C LEU A 98 8.59 12.21 -10.21
N PRO A 99 9.41 11.15 -10.17
CA PRO A 99 10.26 10.82 -9.02
C PRO A 99 11.22 11.95 -8.61
N PRO A 100 11.78 11.93 -7.38
CA PRO A 100 12.86 12.84 -7.03
C PRO A 100 14.11 12.58 -7.89
N LYS A 101 14.90 13.62 -8.16
CA LYS A 101 16.14 13.56 -8.96
C LYS A 101 15.95 13.08 -10.40
N SER A 102 14.74 13.17 -10.94
CA SER A 102 14.47 12.95 -12.37
C SER A 102 14.10 14.25 -13.08
N GLU A 103 14.27 14.27 -14.40
CA GLU A 103 13.82 15.38 -15.24
C GLU A 103 12.61 14.96 -16.08
N SER A 104 11.66 15.88 -16.28
CA SER A 104 10.44 15.58 -17.03
C SER A 104 10.67 15.47 -18.54
N GLY A 105 11.56 16.28 -19.11
CA GLY A 105 11.60 16.52 -20.55
C GLY A 105 10.39 17.34 -21.04
N ALA A 106 10.45 17.86 -22.26
CA ALA A 106 9.38 18.70 -22.82
C ALA A 106 8.03 17.94 -22.91
N GLY A 107 8.04 16.68 -23.34
CA GLY A 107 6.86 15.81 -23.37
C GLY A 107 6.33 15.49 -21.98
N GLY A 108 7.21 15.23 -21.01
CA GLY A 108 6.80 14.99 -19.63
C GLY A 108 6.20 16.23 -18.97
N THR A 109 6.73 17.42 -19.27
CA THR A 109 6.12 18.68 -18.82
C THR A 109 4.73 18.89 -19.43
N VAL A 110 4.55 18.58 -20.72
CA VAL A 110 3.21 18.61 -21.36
C VAL A 110 2.25 17.67 -20.64
N LEU A 111 2.67 16.43 -20.33
CA LEU A 111 1.83 15.49 -19.57
C LEU A 111 1.48 16.01 -18.18
N LEU A 112 2.44 16.58 -17.44
CA LEU A 112 2.18 17.17 -16.13
C LEU A 112 1.14 18.30 -16.22
N VAL A 113 1.23 19.16 -17.24
CA VAL A 113 0.23 20.23 -17.47
C VAL A 113 -1.16 19.65 -17.73
N LEU A 114 -1.25 18.60 -18.55
CA LEU A 114 -2.52 17.95 -18.89
C LEU A 114 -3.14 17.15 -17.74
N ALA A 115 -2.32 16.64 -16.82
CA ALA A 115 -2.77 15.77 -15.73
C ALA A 115 -3.69 16.52 -14.75
N GLY A 116 -4.76 15.83 -14.33
CA GLY A 116 -5.67 16.33 -13.29
C GLY A 116 -5.02 16.29 -11.90
N HIS A 117 -4.14 15.31 -11.66
CA HIS A 117 -3.32 15.26 -10.44
C HIS A 117 -1.85 15.03 -10.78
N ARG A 118 -0.98 15.64 -9.98
CA ARG A 118 0.47 15.67 -10.20
C ARG A 118 1.16 15.28 -8.91
N ILE A 119 2.04 14.29 -8.98
CA ILE A 119 2.89 13.88 -7.87
C ILE A 119 4.33 14.11 -8.31
N VAL A 120 5.04 15.01 -7.63
CA VAL A 120 6.35 15.46 -8.08
C VAL A 120 7.33 15.37 -6.91
N GLY A 121 8.51 14.79 -7.13
CA GLY A 121 9.56 14.76 -6.13
C GLY A 121 10.20 16.14 -5.95
N GLY A 122 10.52 16.56 -4.73
CA GLY A 122 11.07 17.89 -4.44
C GLY A 122 12.35 18.23 -5.21
N ASP A 123 13.21 17.23 -5.44
CA ASP A 123 14.47 17.37 -6.19
C ASP A 123 14.35 17.11 -7.70
N SER A 124 13.13 16.98 -8.23
CA SER A 124 12.91 16.81 -9.66
C SER A 124 13.03 18.13 -10.42
N VAL A 125 13.25 18.03 -11.73
CA VAL A 125 13.39 19.16 -12.64
C VAL A 125 12.31 19.10 -13.71
N ILE A 126 11.52 20.18 -13.81
CA ILE A 126 10.47 20.33 -14.81
C ILE A 126 11.03 21.17 -15.95
N THR A 127 11.27 20.52 -17.08
CA THR A 127 11.85 21.13 -18.27
C THR A 127 10.96 22.25 -18.81
N GLN A 128 11.58 23.38 -19.16
CA GLN A 128 10.92 24.53 -19.79
C GLN A 128 10.17 24.13 -21.07
N LEU A 129 9.00 24.73 -21.29
CA LEU A 129 8.25 24.59 -22.53
C LEU A 129 8.63 25.71 -23.51
N ASP A 130 8.82 25.35 -24.79
CA ASP A 130 9.00 26.35 -25.84
C ASP A 130 7.70 27.13 -26.10
N SER A 131 7.84 28.32 -26.71
CA SER A 131 6.71 29.22 -26.96
C SER A 131 5.64 28.62 -27.87
N GLY A 132 6.03 27.76 -28.83
CA GLY A 132 5.09 27.05 -29.70
C GLY A 132 4.25 26.04 -28.94
N THR A 133 4.87 25.28 -28.03
CA THR A 133 4.17 24.35 -27.13
C THR A 133 3.23 25.07 -26.17
N VAL A 134 3.67 26.18 -25.57
CA VAL A 134 2.81 27.01 -24.70
C VAL A 134 1.61 27.57 -25.46
N ALA A 135 1.80 28.05 -26.70
CA ALA A 135 0.71 28.55 -27.53
C ALA A 135 -0.31 27.44 -27.87
N ALA A 136 0.16 26.22 -28.17
CA ALA A 136 -0.71 25.07 -28.41
C ALA A 136 -1.54 24.70 -27.17
N LEU A 137 -0.92 24.68 -25.98
CA LEU A 137 -1.61 24.43 -24.70
C LEU A 137 -2.64 25.52 -24.38
N LYS A 138 -2.32 26.79 -24.61
CA LYS A 138 -3.26 27.92 -24.42
C LYS A 138 -4.44 27.83 -25.39
N LYS A 139 -4.19 27.53 -26.67
CA LYS A 139 -5.24 27.32 -27.68
C LYS A 139 -6.18 26.17 -27.31
N ALA A 140 -5.66 25.14 -26.64
CA ALA A 140 -6.45 24.04 -26.13
C ALA A 140 -7.16 24.33 -24.79
N ASP A 141 -6.97 25.52 -24.20
CA ASP A 141 -7.42 25.87 -22.85
C ASP A 141 -6.95 24.82 -21.79
N ALA A 142 -5.74 24.29 -22.01
CA ALA A 142 -5.07 23.33 -21.14
C ALA A 142 -3.95 23.97 -20.31
N CYS A 143 -3.56 25.20 -20.64
CA CYS A 143 -2.51 25.93 -19.92
C CYS A 143 -3.05 26.50 -18.61
N ASP A 144 -2.49 26.05 -17.49
CA ASP A 144 -2.81 26.50 -16.13
C ASP A 144 -1.62 27.24 -15.48
N ALA A 145 -1.62 27.37 -14.15
CA ALA A 145 -0.53 27.99 -13.41
C ALA A 145 0.81 27.27 -13.57
N LEU A 146 0.82 25.92 -13.67
CA LEU A 146 2.04 25.16 -13.94
C LEU A 146 2.58 25.47 -15.34
N CYS A 147 1.71 25.48 -16.36
CA CYS A 147 2.08 25.84 -17.72
C CYS A 147 2.72 27.23 -17.80
N ASN A 148 2.15 28.24 -17.13
CA ASN A 148 2.72 29.59 -17.09
C ASN A 148 4.10 29.63 -16.41
N LYS A 149 4.31 28.86 -15.34
CA LYS A 149 5.63 28.74 -14.70
C LYS A 149 6.66 28.07 -15.62
N ALA A 150 6.28 26.95 -16.24
CA ALA A 150 7.13 26.21 -17.17
C ALA A 150 7.42 26.98 -18.47
N ALA A 151 6.60 27.98 -18.82
CA ALA A 151 6.88 28.89 -19.94
C ALA A 151 8.03 29.87 -19.61
N SER A 152 8.14 30.30 -18.36
CA SER A 152 9.13 31.30 -17.92
C SER A 152 10.53 30.71 -17.68
N GLY A 153 10.66 29.39 -17.56
CA GLY A 153 11.94 28.73 -17.32
C GLY A 153 11.77 27.31 -16.79
N THR A 154 12.90 26.66 -16.53
CA THR A 154 12.95 25.38 -15.82
C THR A 154 12.53 25.58 -14.37
N VAL A 155 11.67 24.69 -13.86
CA VAL A 155 11.10 24.80 -12.50
C VAL A 155 11.51 23.59 -11.67
N ARG A 156 11.85 23.78 -10.40
CA ARG A 156 12.12 22.65 -9.48
C ARG A 156 10.82 22.08 -8.91
N GLY A 157 10.80 20.77 -8.65
CA GLY A 157 9.66 20.09 -8.03
C GLY A 157 9.24 20.69 -6.70
N SER A 158 10.20 21.09 -5.85
CA SER A 158 9.95 21.76 -4.57
C SER A 158 9.21 23.08 -4.70
N GLU A 159 9.44 23.84 -5.78
CA GLU A 159 8.71 25.08 -6.05
C GLU A 159 7.25 24.82 -6.44
N LEU A 160 6.99 23.72 -7.18
CA LEU A 160 5.63 23.30 -7.51
C LEU A 160 4.85 22.83 -6.29
N ILE A 161 5.51 22.06 -5.41
CA ILE A 161 4.92 21.61 -4.14
C ILE A 161 4.59 22.83 -3.26
N LYS A 162 5.55 23.74 -3.07
CA LYS A 162 5.35 24.97 -2.27
C LYS A 162 4.21 25.83 -2.82
N ALA A 163 4.06 25.89 -4.14
CA ALA A 163 2.98 26.63 -4.81
C ALA A 163 1.64 25.87 -4.84
N LYS A 164 1.55 24.67 -4.25
CA LYS A 164 0.37 23.78 -4.29
C LYS A 164 -0.07 23.42 -5.73
N LEU A 165 0.88 23.36 -6.66
CA LEU A 165 0.65 22.98 -8.06
C LEU A 165 0.93 21.49 -8.32
N ALA A 166 1.53 20.80 -7.35
CA ALA A 166 1.76 19.36 -7.33
C ALA A 166 1.79 18.87 -5.88
N ALA A 167 1.43 17.61 -5.65
CA ALA A 167 1.59 16.94 -4.37
C ALA A 167 3.01 16.39 -4.22
N ASP A 168 3.51 16.38 -2.98
CA ASP A 168 4.75 15.68 -2.65
C ASP A 168 4.46 14.17 -2.54
N ARG A 169 5.27 13.35 -3.20
CA ARG A 169 5.17 11.88 -3.15
C ARG A 169 5.19 11.33 -1.72
N TYR A 170 5.95 11.97 -0.83
CA TYR A 170 6.04 11.53 0.57
C TYR A 170 4.88 12.03 1.44
N ALA A 171 4.20 13.10 1.04
CA ALA A 171 3.01 13.59 1.72
C ALA A 171 1.77 12.71 1.46
N VAL A 172 1.76 11.91 0.39
CA VAL A 172 0.62 11.01 0.08
C VAL A 172 0.53 9.83 1.07
N ILE A 173 1.60 9.50 1.81
CA ILE A 173 1.60 8.40 2.80
C ILE A 173 1.13 8.86 4.18
N THR A 174 1.09 10.17 4.46
CA THR A 174 0.23 10.64 5.54
C THR A 174 -1.18 10.64 4.98
N PRO A 175 -2.10 9.77 5.45
CA PRO A 175 -3.51 10.04 5.26
C PRO A 175 -3.79 11.34 6.02
N GLU A 176 -3.52 12.48 5.38
CA GLU A 176 -4.20 13.71 5.71
C GLU A 176 -5.65 13.39 5.45
N THR A 177 -6.28 12.98 6.55
CA THR A 177 -7.69 12.75 6.68
C THR A 177 -8.33 14.13 6.66
N GLU A 178 -8.15 14.85 5.55
CA GLU A 178 -9.08 15.86 5.05
C GLU A 178 -10.26 15.14 4.35
N SER A 179 -10.58 13.93 4.82
CA SER A 179 -11.93 13.44 4.79
C SER A 179 -12.74 14.35 5.72
N SER A 180 -13.25 15.43 5.14
CA SER A 180 -14.53 16.03 5.49
C SER A 180 -15.70 15.04 5.31
N GLY A 181 -15.44 13.73 5.34
CA GLY A 181 -16.42 12.74 5.68
C GLY A 181 -17.03 13.09 7.02
N PRO A 182 -18.32 12.81 7.20
CA PRO A 182 -19.07 13.29 8.33
C PRO A 182 -18.49 12.77 9.65
N TYR A 183 -17.66 13.57 10.32
CA TYR A 183 -17.14 13.27 11.66
C TYR A 183 -18.29 12.93 12.63
N TRP A 184 -19.49 13.43 12.36
CA TRP A 184 -20.71 13.08 13.09
C TRP A 184 -21.07 11.58 13.00
N VAL A 185 -20.75 10.87 11.91
CA VAL A 185 -20.96 9.42 11.79
C VAL A 185 -20.03 8.65 12.73
N LEU A 186 -18.75 9.04 12.80
CA LEU A 186 -17.79 8.44 13.74
C LEU A 186 -18.18 8.73 15.19
N VAL A 187 -18.63 9.95 15.48
CA VAL A 187 -19.15 10.32 16.81
C VAL A 187 -20.43 9.54 17.14
N ALA A 188 -21.36 9.40 16.19
CA ALA A 188 -22.58 8.62 16.39
C ALA A 188 -22.28 7.13 16.59
N LEU A 189 -21.33 6.56 15.83
CA LEU A 189 -20.92 5.17 15.94
C LEU A 189 -20.25 4.90 17.29
N THR A 190 -19.34 5.78 17.73
CA THR A 190 -18.66 5.65 19.02
C THR A 190 -19.64 5.81 20.19
N ALA A 191 -20.58 6.76 20.10
CA ALA A 191 -21.66 6.92 21.08
C ALA A 191 -22.58 5.69 21.14
N ALA A 192 -22.97 5.14 19.99
CA ALA A 192 -23.79 3.93 19.91
C ALA A 192 -23.07 2.71 20.52
N LEU A 193 -21.78 2.55 20.23
CA LEU A 193 -20.96 1.48 20.80
C LEU A 193 -20.84 1.61 22.33
N ALA A 194 -20.59 2.82 22.84
CA ALA A 194 -20.51 3.09 24.27
C ALA A 194 -21.83 2.80 24.99
N ALA A 195 -22.96 3.19 24.40
CA ALA A 195 -24.29 2.88 24.93
C ALA A 195 -24.54 1.37 24.98
N LEU A 196 -24.14 0.63 23.95
CA LEU A 196 -24.30 -0.83 23.88
C LEU A 196 -23.47 -1.55 24.95
N ILE A 197 -22.23 -1.10 25.18
CA ILE A 197 -21.37 -1.60 26.26
C ILE A 197 -22.00 -1.32 27.64
N LEU A 198 -22.57 -0.14 27.85
CA LEU A 198 -23.26 0.23 29.11
C LEU A 198 -24.48 -0.67 29.38
N VAL A 199 -25.32 -0.89 28.36
CA VAL A 199 -26.48 -1.79 28.46
C VAL A 199 -26.04 -3.21 28.79
N PHE A 200 -24.99 -3.71 28.13
CA PHE A 200 -24.43 -5.03 28.38
C PHE A 200 -23.89 -5.15 29.81
N ALA A 201 -23.11 -4.18 30.28
CA ALA A 201 -22.57 -4.16 31.64
C ALA A 201 -23.69 -4.13 32.70
N TRP A 202 -24.76 -3.39 32.44
CA TRP A 202 -25.93 -3.34 33.32
C TRP A 202 -26.67 -4.69 33.36
N ALA A 203 -26.86 -5.34 32.22
CA ALA A 203 -27.48 -6.66 32.14
C ALA A 203 -26.67 -7.71 32.93
N VAL A 204 -25.33 -7.71 32.82
CA VAL A 204 -24.44 -8.62 33.56
C VAL A 204 -24.47 -8.35 35.06
N ARG A 205 -24.59 -7.09 35.48
CA ARG A 205 -24.74 -6.76 36.92
C ARG A 205 -26.06 -7.25 37.49
N ARG A 206 -27.16 -7.14 36.73
CA ARG A 206 -28.48 -7.65 37.16
C ARG A 206 -28.55 -9.17 37.21
N SER A 207 -27.74 -9.89 36.44
CA SER A 207 -27.74 -11.37 36.46
C SER A 207 -26.96 -11.99 37.63
N LYS A 208 -26.21 -11.20 38.43
CA LYS A 208 -25.58 -11.68 39.66
C LYS A 208 -26.58 -11.66 40.81
N GLY A 209 -27.47 -12.65 40.83
CA GLY A 209 -28.32 -12.95 41.99
C GLY A 209 -27.50 -13.37 43.23
N PRO A 210 -28.13 -13.37 44.43
CA PRO A 210 -27.45 -13.55 45.71
C PRO A 210 -26.71 -14.89 45.78
N LYS A 211 -25.42 -14.82 46.11
CA LYS A 211 -24.62 -16.01 46.44
C LYS A 211 -25.12 -16.55 47.77
N ALA A 212 -25.66 -17.76 47.77
CA ALA A 212 -25.93 -18.51 48.98
C ALA A 212 -24.62 -18.71 49.75
N THR A 213 -24.54 -18.13 50.93
CA THR A 213 -23.58 -18.44 51.98
C THR A 213 -23.88 -19.84 52.52
N ALA A 214 -22.96 -20.78 52.34
CA ALA A 214 -22.93 -22.01 53.12
C ALA A 214 -21.51 -22.20 53.68
N TYR A 215 -21.47 -22.01 54.99
CA TYR A 215 -20.41 -22.27 55.95
C TYR A 215 -20.07 -23.77 55.98
N ASN A 216 -18.79 -24.15 56.03
CA ASN A 216 -18.33 -25.29 56.82
C ASN A 216 -16.82 -25.22 57.09
N SER A 217 -16.55 -24.91 58.35
CA SER A 217 -15.37 -25.12 59.18
C SER A 217 -14.83 -26.56 59.17
N HIS A 218 -13.50 -26.75 59.10
CA HIS A 218 -12.60 -27.04 60.24
C HIS A 218 -11.13 -27.33 59.79
N PRO A 219 -10.09 -26.95 60.57
CA PRO A 219 -8.67 -27.36 60.44
C PRO A 219 -8.43 -28.69 61.25
N PRO A 220 -7.21 -29.29 61.47
CA PRO A 220 -5.85 -28.72 61.46
C PRO A 220 -4.67 -29.67 61.03
N VAL A 221 -3.43 -29.19 61.28
CA VAL A 221 -2.20 -29.92 61.67
C VAL A 221 -1.04 -30.01 60.64
N LEU A 222 0.04 -29.30 60.99
CA LEU A 222 1.43 -29.41 60.54
C LEU A 222 2.12 -30.67 61.14
N PRO A 223 3.15 -31.24 60.50
CA PRO A 223 4.51 -30.91 60.97
C PRO A 223 5.61 -30.82 59.89
N THR A 224 6.48 -29.84 60.12
CA THR A 224 7.94 -29.94 60.23
C THR A 224 8.77 -30.64 59.14
N GLY A 225 9.66 -29.87 58.52
CA GLY A 225 11.07 -30.23 58.39
C GLY A 225 11.52 -30.84 57.06
N GLY A 226 12.24 -30.05 56.26
CA GLY A 226 12.95 -30.55 55.08
C GLY A 226 13.77 -29.47 54.39
N ARG A 227 15.02 -29.30 54.84
CA ARG A 227 16.06 -28.48 54.22
C ARG A 227 16.81 -29.34 53.20
N ALA A 228 17.20 -28.74 52.07
CA ALA A 228 18.03 -29.24 50.94
C ALA A 228 17.20 -29.44 49.66
N ALA A 229 17.61 -29.05 48.44
CA ALA A 229 18.86 -28.55 47.91
C ALA A 229 18.56 -27.68 46.68
N ALA A 230 19.50 -26.82 46.30
CA ALA A 230 19.46 -26.06 45.05
C ALA A 230 19.33 -27.00 43.83
N PRO A 231 18.48 -26.69 42.83
CA PRO A 231 18.46 -27.45 41.59
C PRO A 231 19.76 -27.22 40.81
N ALA A 232 20.37 -28.32 40.39
CA ALA A 232 21.53 -28.33 39.50
C ALA A 232 21.22 -27.59 38.17
N PRO A 233 22.25 -27.05 37.49
CA PRO A 233 22.08 -26.45 36.17
C PRO A 233 21.52 -27.51 35.20
N LEU A 234 20.43 -27.17 34.52
CA LEU A 234 19.88 -28.00 33.45
C LEU A 234 20.96 -28.25 32.39
N PRO A 235 21.13 -29.50 31.90
CA PRO A 235 21.97 -29.77 30.75
C PRO A 235 21.42 -28.99 29.56
N HIS A 236 22.33 -28.33 28.85
CA HIS A 236 22.00 -27.56 27.65
C HIS A 236 21.20 -28.44 26.67
N PRO A 237 20.13 -27.91 26.05
CA PRO A 237 19.42 -28.70 25.06
C PRO A 237 20.40 -29.11 23.95
N PRO A 238 20.33 -30.36 23.45
CA PRO A 238 21.17 -30.77 22.35
C PRO A 238 20.96 -29.81 21.18
N ARG A 239 22.07 -29.27 20.69
CA ARG A 239 22.16 -28.45 19.47
C ARG A 239 21.39 -29.18 18.38
N ARG A 240 20.16 -28.74 18.10
CA ARG A 240 19.28 -29.37 17.11
C ARG A 240 20.05 -29.49 15.81
N ALA A 241 20.19 -30.72 15.32
CA ALA A 241 20.77 -31.00 14.02
C ALA A 241 20.02 -30.16 12.98
N ARG A 242 20.79 -29.48 12.13
CA ARG A 242 20.34 -28.62 11.03
C ARG A 242 19.32 -29.38 10.19
N ARG A 243 18.08 -28.91 10.18
CA ARG A 243 17.06 -29.43 9.27
C ARG A 243 17.30 -28.75 7.92
N PRO A 244 17.51 -29.49 6.81
CA PRO A 244 17.61 -28.90 5.48
C PRO A 244 16.37 -28.04 5.21
N VAL A 245 16.58 -26.81 4.76
CA VAL A 245 15.50 -25.91 4.35
C VAL A 245 14.86 -26.52 3.10
N VAL A 246 13.71 -27.15 3.29
CA VAL A 246 12.88 -27.64 2.19
C VAL A 246 12.26 -26.41 1.57
N VAL A 247 12.72 -26.03 0.38
CA VAL A 247 12.04 -25.03 -0.46
C VAL A 247 10.66 -25.60 -0.77
N PRO A 248 9.56 -24.98 -0.30
CA PRO A 248 8.23 -25.44 -0.66
C PRO A 248 8.09 -25.36 -2.18
N GLY A 249 7.68 -26.46 -2.83
CA GLY A 249 7.56 -26.55 -4.31
C GLY A 249 6.46 -25.71 -4.94
N GLY A 250 6.04 -24.63 -4.28
CA GLY A 250 5.04 -23.68 -4.79
C GLY A 250 5.65 -22.64 -5.73
N PRO A 251 4.81 -21.89 -6.46
CA PRO A 251 5.28 -20.80 -7.31
C PRO A 251 5.92 -19.69 -6.46
N LEU A 252 7.19 -19.40 -6.74
CA LEU A 252 7.90 -18.26 -6.17
C LEU A 252 7.42 -16.96 -6.82
N ARG A 253 7.23 -15.91 -6.02
CA ARG A 253 6.88 -14.56 -6.50
C ARG A 253 7.97 -13.58 -6.06
N SER A 254 8.24 -12.54 -6.84
CA SER A 254 9.22 -11.53 -6.43
C SER A 254 8.56 -10.43 -5.60
N ALA A 255 9.22 -10.04 -4.51
CA ALA A 255 8.77 -9.00 -3.58
C ALA A 255 9.92 -8.06 -3.21
N VAL A 256 9.59 -6.82 -2.79
CA VAL A 256 10.59 -5.81 -2.39
C VAL A 256 10.70 -5.78 -0.87
N VAL A 257 11.92 -5.89 -0.32
CA VAL A 257 12.15 -5.79 1.13
C VAL A 257 11.85 -4.37 1.62
N ARG A 258 10.95 -4.23 2.59
CA ARG A 258 10.56 -2.92 3.17
C ARG A 258 11.06 -2.74 4.61
N THR A 259 11.29 -3.81 5.34
CA THR A 259 12.02 -3.80 6.63
C THR A 259 13.08 -4.90 6.64
N GLU A 260 14.07 -4.78 7.52
CA GLU A 260 15.10 -5.83 7.67
C GLU A 260 14.45 -7.17 8.04
N LEU A 261 14.90 -8.26 7.40
CA LEU A 261 14.32 -9.60 7.55
C LEU A 261 15.19 -10.45 8.50
N HIS A 262 15.24 -10.15 9.80
CA HIS A 262 16.02 -10.95 10.77
C HIS A 262 15.32 -11.17 12.13
N PRO A 263 14.75 -12.36 12.39
CA PRO A 263 14.39 -13.40 11.40
C PRO A 263 13.18 -12.99 10.55
N GLN A 264 12.47 -11.94 10.95
CA GLN A 264 11.21 -11.50 10.36
C GLN A 264 11.23 -10.02 10.02
N GLY A 265 10.44 -9.66 9.03
CA GLY A 265 10.15 -8.29 8.65
C GLY A 265 9.01 -8.24 7.65
N TYR A 266 9.00 -7.21 6.81
CA TYR A 266 7.97 -6.97 5.82
C TYR A 266 8.55 -6.84 4.42
N VAL A 267 7.83 -7.43 3.48
CA VAL A 267 8.07 -7.32 2.04
C VAL A 267 6.82 -6.74 1.38
N GLU A 268 7.01 -5.99 0.31
CA GLU A 268 5.93 -5.54 -0.55
C GLU A 268 5.76 -6.54 -1.70
N LEU A 269 4.60 -7.19 -1.75
CA LEU A 269 4.15 -8.07 -2.82
C LEU A 269 2.82 -7.52 -3.33
N ASP A 270 2.71 -7.31 -4.64
CA ASP A 270 1.49 -6.77 -5.27
C ASP A 270 0.97 -5.48 -4.60
N HIS A 271 1.89 -4.59 -4.21
CA HIS A 271 1.64 -3.32 -3.50
C HIS A 271 1.06 -3.43 -2.07
N CYS A 272 1.02 -4.64 -1.52
CA CYS A 272 0.62 -4.89 -0.14
C CYS A 272 1.84 -5.25 0.71
N LEU A 273 1.87 -4.78 1.96
CA LEU A 273 2.88 -5.19 2.93
C LEU A 273 2.49 -6.55 3.51
N HIS A 274 3.36 -7.54 3.29
CA HIS A 274 3.22 -8.88 3.84
C HIS A 274 4.35 -9.15 4.83
N ARG A 275 4.00 -9.82 5.93
CA ARG A 275 4.99 -10.31 6.88
C ARG A 275 5.74 -11.48 6.25
N ALA A 276 7.06 -11.42 6.30
CA ALA A 276 7.93 -12.47 5.78
C ALA A 276 8.98 -12.88 6.82
N THR A 277 9.39 -14.14 6.75
CA THR A 277 10.52 -14.71 7.51
C THR A 277 11.63 -15.04 6.54
N TRP A 278 12.86 -14.67 6.86
CA TRP A 278 14.02 -15.05 6.06
C TRP A 278 14.25 -16.56 6.17
N ALA A 279 14.32 -17.23 5.02
CA ALA A 279 14.37 -18.69 4.95
C ALA A 279 15.79 -19.27 4.99
N ASP A 280 16.82 -18.46 4.75
CA ASP A 280 18.21 -18.90 4.61
C ASP A 280 19.06 -18.50 5.82
N ASP A 281 19.13 -19.35 6.82
CA ASP A 281 19.90 -19.10 8.05
C ASP A 281 21.43 -18.96 7.81
N ASP A 282 21.95 -19.47 6.67
CA ASP A 282 23.38 -19.43 6.35
C ASP A 282 23.77 -18.17 5.53
N ARG A 283 22.79 -17.40 5.02
CA ARG A 283 23.02 -16.12 4.32
C ARG A 283 22.44 -14.93 5.09
N SER A 284 23.16 -13.80 5.05
CA SER A 284 22.62 -12.55 5.61
C SER A 284 21.37 -12.11 4.84
N PRO A 285 20.33 -11.62 5.54
CA PRO A 285 19.13 -11.12 4.90
C PRO A 285 19.40 -10.02 3.89
N SER A 286 18.58 -9.97 2.85
CA SER A 286 18.68 -8.91 1.84
C SER A 286 18.40 -7.53 2.43
N ALA A 287 19.16 -6.52 1.99
CA ALA A 287 19.01 -5.14 2.44
C ALA A 287 17.64 -4.53 2.04
N LEU A 288 17.26 -3.45 2.73
CA LEU A 288 16.06 -2.67 2.42
C LEU A 288 16.04 -2.23 0.95
N GLY A 289 14.88 -2.38 0.31
CA GLY A 289 14.65 -2.03 -1.10
C GLY A 289 15.12 -3.08 -2.12
N CYS A 290 15.78 -4.16 -1.69
CA CYS A 290 16.17 -5.25 -2.59
C CYS A 290 15.00 -6.17 -2.94
N LEU A 291 15.11 -6.84 -4.09
CA LEU A 291 14.18 -7.89 -4.50
C LEU A 291 14.54 -9.22 -3.82
N VAL A 292 13.53 -9.93 -3.35
CA VAL A 292 13.59 -11.28 -2.79
C VAL A 292 12.52 -12.14 -3.44
N ASP A 293 12.75 -13.45 -3.50
CA ASP A 293 11.73 -14.40 -3.95
C ASP A 293 10.97 -14.90 -2.72
N VAL A 294 9.64 -14.96 -2.79
CA VAL A 294 8.78 -15.34 -1.67
C VAL A 294 7.92 -16.54 -2.02
N ALA A 295 7.80 -17.46 -1.06
CA ALA A 295 6.87 -18.58 -1.09
C ALA A 295 5.83 -18.42 0.03
N GLU A 296 4.61 -18.84 -0.24
CA GLU A 296 3.54 -18.85 0.76
C GLU A 296 3.71 -20.07 1.69
N GLN A 297 3.60 -19.84 3.00
CA GLN A 297 3.55 -20.90 4.01
C GLN A 297 2.11 -21.11 4.48
N GLU A 298 1.77 -22.31 4.94
CA GLU A 298 0.45 -22.64 5.52
C GLU A 298 0.02 -21.71 6.67
N SER A 299 0.98 -21.03 7.31
CA SER A 299 0.75 -20.08 8.41
C SER A 299 0.28 -18.69 7.95
N GLY A 300 0.22 -18.43 6.64
CA GLY A 300 -0.03 -17.09 6.08
C GLY A 300 1.16 -16.12 6.19
N VAL A 301 2.29 -16.58 6.73
CA VAL A 301 3.56 -15.83 6.73
C VAL A 301 4.35 -16.23 5.49
N LEU A 302 4.90 -15.26 4.76
CA LEU A 302 5.72 -15.54 3.60
C LEU A 302 7.12 -16.01 4.03
N LEU A 303 7.69 -16.96 3.29
CA LEU A 303 9.10 -17.34 3.39
C LEU A 303 9.88 -16.60 2.31
N ALA A 304 10.87 -15.80 2.69
CA ALA A 304 11.69 -15.00 1.79
C ALA A 304 13.05 -15.66 1.54
N PHE A 305 13.44 -15.72 0.27
CA PHE A 305 14.67 -16.31 -0.24
C PHE A 305 15.48 -15.26 -1.00
N PRO A 306 16.82 -15.41 -1.10
CA PRO A 306 17.63 -14.58 -1.99
C PRO A 306 17.15 -14.75 -3.44
N SER A 307 16.95 -13.64 -4.16
CA SER A 307 16.49 -13.72 -5.56
C SER A 307 17.60 -14.25 -6.47
N ALA A 308 17.30 -15.32 -7.22
CA ALA A 308 18.26 -15.95 -8.15
C ALA A 308 18.71 -15.01 -9.28
N SER A 309 17.90 -13.99 -9.60
CA SER A 309 18.05 -13.08 -10.74
C SER A 309 19.29 -12.17 -10.68
N ARG A 310 20.05 -12.16 -9.57
CA ARG A 310 21.22 -11.29 -9.38
C ARG A 310 22.55 -12.03 -9.31
N GLU A 311 22.56 -13.35 -9.10
CA GLU A 311 23.80 -14.10 -8.87
C GLU A 311 24.60 -14.31 -10.18
N THR A 312 23.95 -14.22 -11.35
CA THR A 312 24.62 -14.28 -12.66
C THR A 312 25.33 -13.00 -13.10
N ARG A 313 25.10 -11.85 -12.43
CA ARG A 313 25.75 -10.58 -12.84
C ARG A 313 26.98 -10.22 -12.01
N SER A 314 27.20 -10.88 -10.87
CA SER A 314 28.34 -10.60 -9.99
C SER A 314 29.51 -11.57 -10.14
N SER A 315 29.35 -12.69 -10.85
CA SER A 315 30.41 -13.70 -11.05
C SER A 315 31.28 -13.45 -12.29
N HIS A 316 30.97 -12.46 -13.12
CA HIS A 316 31.78 -12.08 -14.30
C HIS A 316 32.69 -10.87 -14.08
N ALA A 317 32.81 -10.40 -12.84
CA ALA A 317 33.80 -9.40 -12.45
C ALA A 317 34.84 -10.04 -11.52
N LYS A 318 35.70 -10.89 -12.09
CA LYS A 318 36.98 -11.25 -11.52
C LYS A 318 37.99 -11.46 -12.64
#